data_AF-A0A4P9W500-F1
#
_entry.id   AF-A0A4P9W500-F1
#
_cell.length_a   1.000
_cell.length_b   1.000
_cell.length_c   1.000
_cell.angle_alpha   90.00
_cell.angle_beta   90.00
_cell.angle_gamma   90.00
#
_symmetry.space_group_name_H-M   'P 1'
#
loop_
_entity.id
_entity.type
_entity.pdbx_description
1 polymer ?
#
loop_
_entity_poly.entity_id
_entity_poly.type
_entity_poly.pdbx_seq_one_letter_code
_entity_poly.pdbx_strand_id
1 'polypeptide(L)'
;QGWGVPGALYFELPVVNLAAAGRSTRSYIRDGHWARVLKSVQPGDFVVMEFGHNDGAPLVAFGARGTLPGVGNATQTVAVNGVEEVVHTFGYYLNRMSEDVKALNATPIISSMTPRLNFANGVEVVGEDHVTWASETAAASGIHYIDHNLYTAEAYTALGENATTALFVDRTHTDSAGAVYAA
;
A
#
# COMPACT_ATOMS: atom_id res chain seq x y z
N GLN A 1 -3.44 13.97 5.40
CA GLN A 1 -4.24 13.45 4.25
C GLN A 1 -3.29 12.67 3.36
N GLY A 2 -3.73 11.62 2.65
CA GLY A 2 -2.86 10.83 1.77
C GLY A 2 -2.87 11.33 0.33
N TRP A 3 -1.90 10.85 -0.47
CA TRP A 3 -1.70 11.26 -1.88
C TRP A 3 -2.90 11.01 -2.79
N GLY A 4 -3.73 10.00 -2.51
CA GLY A 4 -4.93 9.72 -3.30
C GLY A 4 -5.99 10.83 -3.27
N VAL A 5 -5.87 11.84 -2.40
CA VAL A 5 -6.72 13.04 -2.43
C VAL A 5 -6.30 13.99 -3.56
N PRO A 6 -5.06 14.55 -3.56
CA PRO A 6 -4.61 15.36 -4.69
C PRO A 6 -4.44 14.56 -5.99
N GLY A 7 -4.10 13.27 -5.94
CA GLY A 7 -3.93 12.43 -7.12
C GLY A 7 -5.20 12.31 -7.97
N ALA A 8 -6.38 12.43 -7.35
CA ALA A 8 -7.66 12.45 -8.06
C ALA A 8 -7.76 13.59 -9.09
N LEU A 9 -6.98 14.65 -8.95
CA LEU A 9 -6.98 15.81 -9.86
C LEU A 9 -6.23 15.55 -11.17
N TYR A 10 -5.42 14.49 -11.25
CA TYR A 10 -4.62 14.14 -12.42
C TYR A 10 -5.28 13.11 -13.34
N PHE A 11 -6.47 12.63 -12.99
CA PHE A 11 -7.23 11.68 -13.80
C PHE A 11 -8.44 12.35 -14.45
N GLU A 12 -8.69 12.01 -15.72
CA GLU A 12 -9.94 12.35 -16.40
C GLU A 12 -11.10 11.42 -15.99
N LEU A 13 -10.77 10.29 -15.36
CA LEU A 13 -11.74 9.32 -14.82
C LEU A 13 -12.18 9.71 -13.39
N PRO A 14 -13.43 9.39 -12.99
CA PRO A 14 -13.85 9.56 -11.60
C PRO A 14 -12.98 8.74 -10.64
N VAL A 15 -12.50 9.36 -9.57
CA VAL A 15 -11.69 8.71 -8.54
C VAL A 15 -12.46 8.57 -7.24
N VAL A 16 -12.52 7.35 -6.70
CA VAL A 16 -13.10 7.05 -5.39
C VAL A 16 -11.99 6.64 -4.43
N ASN A 17 -11.55 7.55 -3.57
CA ASN A 17 -10.54 7.25 -2.57
C ASN A 17 -11.14 6.48 -1.38
N LEU A 18 -10.85 5.18 -1.32
CA LEU A 18 -11.27 4.28 -0.24
C LEU A 18 -10.10 3.89 0.69
N ALA A 19 -8.97 4.59 0.65
CA ALA A 19 -7.86 4.35 1.55
C ALA A 19 -8.27 4.61 3.02
N ALA A 20 -7.74 3.80 3.94
CA ALA A 20 -8.03 3.92 5.37
C ALA A 20 -6.72 4.00 6.18
N ALA A 21 -6.56 5.07 6.95
CA ALA A 21 -5.33 5.33 7.70
C ALA A 21 -4.98 4.21 8.67
N GLY A 22 -3.71 3.79 8.73
CA GLY A 22 -3.26 2.76 9.66
C GLY A 22 -3.74 1.34 9.33
N ARG A 23 -4.13 1.06 8.08
CA ARG A 23 -4.50 -0.29 7.64
C ARG A 23 -3.34 -0.95 6.91
N SER A 24 -3.26 -2.25 7.09
CA SER A 24 -2.44 -3.21 6.34
C SER A 24 -3.33 -4.02 5.41
N THR A 25 -2.77 -4.81 4.50
CA THR A 25 -3.56 -5.73 3.66
C THR A 25 -4.50 -6.62 4.48
N ARG A 26 -3.96 -7.23 5.56
CA ARG A 26 -4.69 -8.06 6.53
C ARG A 26 -5.83 -7.30 7.21
N SER A 27 -5.52 -6.19 7.86
CA SER A 27 -6.53 -5.45 8.64
C SER A 27 -7.57 -4.77 7.75
N TYR A 28 -7.20 -4.36 6.54
CA TYR A 28 -8.13 -3.79 5.56
C TYR A 28 -9.20 -4.80 5.12
N ILE A 29 -8.82 -6.07 4.96
CA ILE A 29 -9.78 -7.16 4.70
C ILE A 29 -10.60 -7.47 5.95
N ARG A 30 -9.92 -7.73 7.07
CA ARG A 30 -10.57 -8.14 8.34
C ARG A 30 -11.63 -7.14 8.80
N ASP A 31 -11.32 -5.85 8.70
CA ASP A 31 -12.18 -4.78 9.22
C ASP A 31 -13.25 -4.35 8.20
N GLY A 32 -13.41 -5.09 7.09
CA GLY A 32 -14.50 -4.92 6.11
C GLY A 32 -14.30 -3.80 5.09
N HIS A 33 -13.14 -3.12 5.09
CA HIS A 33 -12.85 -2.08 4.11
C HIS A 33 -12.75 -2.65 2.69
N TRP A 34 -12.13 -3.83 2.53
CA TRP A 34 -12.06 -4.50 1.22
C TRP A 34 -13.44 -4.83 0.64
N ALA A 35 -14.36 -5.31 1.47
CA ALA A 35 -15.74 -5.58 1.05
C ALA A 35 -16.47 -4.32 0.55
N ARG A 36 -16.09 -3.13 1.03
CA ARG A 36 -16.62 -1.86 0.53
C ARG A 36 -16.10 -1.53 -0.86
N VAL A 37 -14.83 -1.79 -1.13
CA VAL A 37 -14.22 -1.62 -2.47
C VAL A 37 -14.94 -2.50 -3.48
N LEU A 38 -15.07 -3.80 -3.19
CA LEU A 38 -15.72 -4.74 -4.10
C LEU A 38 -17.18 -4.39 -4.40
N LYS A 39 -17.91 -3.79 -3.45
CA LYS A 39 -19.28 -3.30 -3.67
C LYS A 39 -19.36 -2.06 -4.57
N SER A 40 -18.29 -1.27 -4.66
CA SER A 40 -18.26 -0.07 -5.51
C SER A 40 -17.77 -0.34 -6.94
N VAL A 41 -16.98 -1.39 -7.14
CA VAL A 41 -16.35 -1.73 -8.42
C VAL A 41 -17.37 -2.20 -9.45
N GLN A 42 -17.26 -1.68 -10.67
CA GLN A 42 -17.98 -2.11 -11.86
C GLN A 42 -17.01 -2.75 -12.89
N PRO A 43 -17.51 -3.57 -13.82
CA PRO A 43 -16.72 -4.05 -14.95
C PRO A 43 -16.06 -2.89 -15.72
N GLY A 44 -14.76 -3.00 -15.99
CA GLY A 44 -13.96 -1.98 -16.67
C GLY A 44 -13.28 -0.96 -15.74
N ASP A 45 -13.60 -0.96 -14.44
CA ASP A 45 -12.93 -0.08 -13.49
C ASP A 45 -11.46 -0.48 -13.26
N PHE A 46 -10.67 0.47 -12.74
CA PHE A 46 -9.32 0.24 -12.23
C PHE A 46 -9.33 0.26 -10.71
N VAL A 47 -8.61 -0.67 -10.09
CA VAL A 47 -8.43 -0.71 -8.62
C VAL A 47 -6.95 -0.66 -8.31
N VAL A 48 -6.48 0.50 -7.85
CA VAL A 48 -5.11 0.70 -7.39
C VAL A 48 -5.00 0.29 -5.92
N MET A 49 -4.12 -0.67 -5.63
CA MET A 49 -3.88 -1.20 -4.29
C MET A 49 -2.46 -0.83 -3.86
N GLU A 50 -2.34 -0.07 -2.78
CA GLU A 50 -1.06 0.36 -2.22
C GLU A 50 -1.02 0.07 -0.71
N PHE A 51 -0.13 -0.82 -0.30
CA PHE A 51 0.04 -1.26 1.09
C PHE A 51 1.52 -1.52 1.40
N GLY A 52 1.84 -1.73 2.67
CA GLY A 52 3.20 -2.03 3.13
C GLY A 52 3.54 -1.39 4.48
N HIS A 53 3.26 -0.09 4.66
CA HIS A 53 3.69 0.66 5.85
C HIS A 53 3.23 0.08 7.20
N ASN A 54 2.07 -0.61 7.23
CA ASN A 54 1.52 -1.22 8.43
C ASN A 54 1.62 -2.75 8.43
N ASP A 55 2.00 -3.36 7.31
CA ASP A 55 2.09 -4.80 7.11
C ASP A 55 3.29 -5.40 7.86
N GLY A 56 4.35 -4.60 8.07
CA GLY A 56 5.50 -4.95 8.91
C GLY A 56 5.28 -4.85 10.43
N ALA A 57 4.06 -4.55 10.90
CA ALA A 57 3.77 -4.51 12.33
C ALA A 57 3.85 -5.92 12.98
N PRO A 58 4.06 -6.05 14.29
CA PRO A 58 3.91 -7.33 14.98
C PRO A 58 2.52 -7.95 14.78
N LEU A 59 2.45 -9.29 14.70
CA LEU A 59 1.23 -10.02 14.35
C LEU A 59 0.05 -9.81 15.33
N VAL A 60 0.33 -9.51 16.60
CA VAL A 60 -0.67 -9.40 17.67
C VAL A 60 -0.68 -8.02 18.35
N ALA A 61 0.26 -7.13 18.04
CA ALA A 61 0.33 -5.78 18.61
C ALA A 61 -0.19 -4.73 17.62
N PHE A 62 -0.34 -3.49 18.09
CA PHE A 62 -0.71 -2.33 17.26
C PHE A 62 -1.96 -2.56 16.38
N GLY A 63 -2.97 -3.23 16.93
CA GLY A 63 -4.21 -3.58 16.20
C GLY A 63 -4.08 -4.80 15.30
N ALA A 64 -3.09 -5.66 15.54
CA ALA A 64 -2.85 -6.91 14.81
C ALA A 64 -2.83 -6.71 13.29
N ARG A 65 -2.01 -5.75 12.85
CA ARG A 65 -1.89 -5.35 11.44
C ARG A 65 -0.89 -6.20 10.68
N GLY A 66 0.07 -6.80 11.39
CA GLY A 66 1.17 -7.55 10.79
C GLY A 66 0.75 -8.67 9.85
N THR A 67 1.51 -8.85 8.79
CA THR A 67 1.46 -9.99 7.87
C THR A 67 2.73 -10.84 8.00
N LEU A 68 2.70 -12.06 7.47
CA LEU A 68 3.93 -12.83 7.31
C LEU A 68 4.77 -12.27 6.14
N PRO A 69 6.10 -12.41 6.17
CA PRO A 69 6.97 -11.93 5.10
C PRO A 69 6.81 -12.76 3.81
N GLY A 70 7.10 -12.12 2.67
CA GLY A 70 7.22 -12.77 1.37
C GLY A 70 5.94 -12.86 0.54
N VAL A 71 6.05 -13.58 -0.57
CA VAL A 71 4.97 -13.80 -1.56
C VAL A 71 4.38 -15.21 -1.55
N GLY A 72 4.92 -16.10 -0.71
CA GLY A 72 4.50 -17.49 -0.63
C GLY A 72 3.17 -17.70 0.11
N ASN A 73 2.76 -18.95 0.29
CA ASN A 73 1.50 -19.31 0.97
C ASN A 73 1.67 -19.65 2.46
N ALA A 74 2.72 -19.15 3.11
CA ALA A 74 2.95 -19.42 4.53
C ALA A 74 1.80 -18.86 5.38
N THR A 75 1.47 -19.58 6.44
CA THR A 75 0.41 -19.22 7.37
C THR A 75 0.86 -19.38 8.81
N GLN A 76 0.31 -18.56 9.70
CA GLN A 76 0.50 -18.68 11.14
C GLN A 76 -0.80 -18.33 11.87
N THR A 77 -1.26 -19.23 12.74
CA THR A 77 -2.36 -18.92 13.65
C THR A 77 -1.85 -18.08 14.82
N VAL A 78 -2.54 -16.98 15.11
CA VAL A 78 -2.26 -16.12 16.26
C VAL A 78 -3.55 -15.84 17.02
N ALA A 79 -3.45 -15.56 18.33
CA ALA A 79 -4.58 -15.10 19.12
C ALA A 79 -4.55 -13.57 19.24
N VAL A 80 -5.60 -12.91 18.76
CA VAL A 80 -5.82 -11.46 18.88
C VAL A 80 -6.99 -11.25 19.83
N ASN A 81 -6.74 -10.68 21.01
CA ASN A 81 -7.78 -10.47 22.03
C ASN A 81 -8.57 -11.74 22.38
N GLY A 82 -7.90 -12.90 22.40
CA GLY A 82 -8.53 -14.20 22.69
C GLY A 82 -9.26 -14.85 21.51
N VAL A 83 -9.25 -14.24 20.33
CA VAL A 83 -9.80 -14.81 19.10
C VAL A 83 -8.66 -15.30 18.21
N GLU A 84 -8.73 -16.55 17.78
CA GLU A 84 -7.75 -17.11 16.83
C GLU A 84 -7.98 -16.53 15.42
N GLU A 85 -6.88 -16.14 14.78
CA GLU A 85 -6.84 -15.64 13.41
C GLU A 85 -5.70 -16.31 12.65
N VAL A 86 -5.96 -16.78 11.43
CA VAL A 86 -4.92 -17.29 10.52
C VAL A 86 -4.34 -16.11 9.73
N VAL A 87 -3.05 -15.87 9.93
CA VAL A 87 -2.32 -14.80 9.23
C VAL A 87 -1.57 -15.39 8.05
N HIS A 88 -1.71 -14.75 6.89
CA HIS A 88 -0.99 -15.10 5.67
C HIS A 88 0.15 -14.11 5.37
N THR A 89 0.92 -14.41 4.33
CA THR A 89 1.96 -13.51 3.81
C THR A 89 1.38 -12.24 3.19
N PHE A 90 2.21 -11.20 3.08
CA PHE A 90 1.86 -9.97 2.38
C PHE A 90 1.42 -10.23 0.93
N GLY A 91 2.20 -11.00 0.16
CA GLY A 91 1.87 -11.30 -1.24
C GLY A 91 0.62 -12.17 -1.39
N TYR A 92 0.32 -13.05 -0.42
CA TYR A 92 -0.95 -13.79 -0.42
C TYR A 92 -2.16 -12.84 -0.40
N TYR A 93 -2.14 -11.83 0.49
CA TYR A 93 -3.25 -10.89 0.59
C TYR A 93 -3.40 -10.04 -0.68
N LEU A 94 -2.29 -9.53 -1.22
CA LEU A 94 -2.31 -8.77 -2.48
C LEU A 94 -2.81 -9.60 -3.66
N ASN A 95 -2.38 -10.87 -3.76
CA ASN A 95 -2.87 -11.78 -4.80
C ASN A 95 -4.37 -12.03 -4.66
N ARG A 96 -4.85 -12.30 -3.43
CA ARG A 96 -6.29 -12.48 -3.17
C ARG A 96 -7.10 -11.25 -3.57
N MET A 97 -6.66 -10.05 -3.17
CA MET A 97 -7.33 -8.80 -3.56
C MET A 97 -7.34 -8.64 -5.09
N SER A 98 -6.23 -8.96 -5.75
CA SER A 98 -6.13 -8.88 -7.22
C SER A 98 -7.12 -9.82 -7.92
N GLU A 99 -7.24 -11.06 -7.44
CA GLU A 99 -8.20 -12.03 -7.98
C GLU A 99 -9.66 -11.62 -7.74
N ASP A 100 -9.98 -11.03 -6.58
CA ASP A 100 -11.31 -10.49 -6.30
C ASP A 100 -11.67 -9.36 -7.30
N VAL A 101 -10.73 -8.49 -7.66
CA VAL A 101 -10.93 -7.42 -8.65
C VAL A 101 -11.13 -8.00 -10.06
N LYS A 102 -10.29 -8.96 -10.47
CA LYS A 102 -10.43 -9.64 -11.77
C LYS A 102 -11.79 -10.34 -11.91
N ALA A 103 -12.27 -10.95 -10.83
CA ALA A 103 -13.59 -11.61 -10.81
C ALA A 103 -14.75 -10.65 -11.07
N LEU A 104 -14.57 -9.34 -10.84
CA LEU A 104 -15.53 -8.29 -11.17
C LEU A 104 -15.35 -7.71 -12.58
N ASN A 105 -14.47 -8.29 -13.41
CA ASN A 105 -14.06 -7.77 -14.72
C ASN A 105 -13.45 -6.37 -14.64
N ALA A 106 -12.80 -6.05 -13.51
CA ALA A 106 -12.02 -4.83 -13.32
C ALA A 106 -10.52 -5.13 -13.40
N THR A 107 -9.71 -4.08 -13.53
CA THR A 107 -8.26 -4.16 -13.70
C THR A 107 -7.55 -3.87 -12.36
N PRO A 108 -6.97 -4.87 -11.68
CA PRO A 108 -6.15 -4.61 -10.50
C PRO A 108 -4.79 -4.02 -10.90
N ILE A 109 -4.33 -3.06 -10.10
CA ILE A 109 -2.99 -2.47 -10.19
C ILE A 109 -2.39 -2.52 -8.80
N ILE A 110 -1.19 -3.08 -8.66
CA ILE A 110 -0.42 -2.98 -7.43
C ILE A 110 0.51 -1.77 -7.54
N SER A 111 0.46 -0.88 -6.56
CA SER A 111 1.42 0.20 -6.37
C SER A 111 2.30 -0.12 -5.18
N SER A 112 3.62 0.11 -5.27
CA SER A 112 4.48 0.03 -4.08
C SER A 112 4.18 1.15 -3.10
N MET A 113 4.36 0.92 -1.80
CA MET A 113 4.19 1.99 -0.82
C MET A 113 5.16 3.15 -1.08
N THR A 114 4.73 4.37 -0.79
CA THR A 114 5.61 5.55 -0.80
C THR A 114 6.83 5.38 0.11
N PRO A 115 7.97 6.03 -0.17
CA PRO A 115 9.12 5.99 0.74
C PRO A 115 8.80 6.68 2.07
N ARG A 116 9.46 6.22 3.13
CA ARG A 116 9.54 6.95 4.40
C ARG A 116 10.69 7.95 4.30
N LEU A 117 10.55 9.12 4.93
CA LEU A 117 11.62 10.10 5.04
C LEU A 117 12.89 9.42 5.57
N ASN A 118 13.86 9.19 4.70
CA ASN A 118 15.08 8.45 5.01
C ASN A 118 16.17 8.72 3.96
N PHE A 119 16.90 9.81 4.15
CA PHE A 119 18.01 10.17 3.28
C PHE A 119 19.30 9.43 3.68
N ALA A 120 20.04 8.99 2.67
CA ALA A 120 21.41 8.51 2.78
C ALA A 120 22.27 9.19 1.72
N ASN A 121 23.29 9.93 2.15
CA ASN A 121 24.20 10.67 1.26
C ASN A 121 23.48 11.59 0.26
N GLY A 122 22.41 12.26 0.70
CA GLY A 122 21.63 13.18 -0.13
C GLY A 122 20.65 12.52 -1.10
N VAL A 123 20.47 11.20 -1.02
CA VAL A 123 19.51 10.43 -1.82
C VAL A 123 18.47 9.83 -0.90
N GLU A 124 17.18 9.96 -1.23
CA GLU A 124 16.10 9.30 -0.51
C GLU A 124 16.19 7.79 -0.74
N VAL A 125 16.15 7.01 0.34
CA VAL A 125 16.30 5.56 0.26
C VAL A 125 15.06 4.94 -0.40
N VAL A 126 15.32 4.23 -1.50
CA VAL A 126 14.35 3.37 -2.19
C VAL A 126 14.40 1.98 -1.57
N GLY A 127 13.24 1.35 -1.48
CA GLY A 127 13.13 -0.07 -1.18
C GLY A 127 12.99 -0.38 0.30
N GLU A 128 11.93 -1.12 0.59
CA GLU A 128 11.79 -1.99 1.75
C GLU A 128 11.31 -3.36 1.21
N ASP A 129 11.37 -4.42 2.01
CA ASP A 129 10.94 -5.76 1.59
C ASP A 129 9.53 -5.77 0.96
N HIS A 130 8.61 -4.95 1.47
CA HIS A 130 7.25 -4.83 0.95
C HIS A 130 7.18 -4.26 -0.48
N VAL A 131 8.12 -3.40 -0.88
CA VAL A 131 8.24 -2.90 -2.26
C VAL A 131 8.57 -4.06 -3.18
N THR A 132 9.56 -4.87 -2.81
CA THR A 132 9.96 -6.07 -3.56
C THR A 132 8.82 -7.07 -3.66
N TRP A 133 8.18 -7.42 -2.53
CA TRP A 133 7.09 -8.38 -2.53
C TRP A 133 5.85 -7.90 -3.31
N ALA A 134 5.57 -6.59 -3.32
CA ALA A 134 4.51 -6.02 -4.14
C ALA A 134 4.80 -6.22 -5.65
N SER A 135 6.03 -5.91 -6.08
CA SER A 135 6.48 -6.12 -7.46
C SER A 135 6.45 -7.60 -7.87
N GLU A 136 7.00 -8.48 -7.03
CA GLU A 136 7.00 -9.93 -7.27
C GLU A 136 5.58 -10.50 -7.35
N THR A 137 4.67 -10.03 -6.48
CA THR A 137 3.26 -10.46 -6.52
C THR A 137 2.60 -10.01 -7.82
N ALA A 138 2.78 -8.75 -8.23
CA ALA A 138 2.22 -8.24 -9.47
C ALA A 138 2.71 -9.03 -10.69
N ALA A 139 4.03 -9.32 -10.74
CA ALA A 139 4.64 -10.13 -11.79
C ALA A 139 4.08 -11.56 -11.81
N ALA A 140 3.97 -12.21 -10.65
CA ALA A 140 3.43 -13.57 -10.55
C ALA A 140 1.94 -13.66 -10.95
N SER A 141 1.15 -12.62 -10.62
CA SER A 141 -0.27 -12.54 -10.96
C SER A 141 -0.55 -12.02 -12.37
N GLY A 142 0.50 -11.59 -13.11
CA GLY A 142 0.39 -11.05 -14.47
C GLY A 142 -0.38 -9.74 -14.54
N ILE A 143 -0.25 -8.87 -13.53
CA ILE A 143 -1.00 -7.60 -13.43
C ILE A 143 -0.05 -6.40 -13.46
N HIS A 144 -0.61 -5.20 -13.59
CA HIS A 144 0.16 -3.98 -13.61
C HIS A 144 0.81 -3.69 -12.25
N TYR A 145 2.05 -3.22 -12.30
CA TYR A 145 2.80 -2.72 -11.16
C TYR A 145 3.21 -1.27 -11.41
N ILE A 146 3.04 -0.42 -10.40
CA ILE A 146 3.56 0.95 -10.38
C ILE A 146 4.61 1.03 -9.28
N ASP A 147 5.84 1.41 -9.65
CA ASP A 147 6.92 1.60 -8.67
C ASP A 147 6.85 3.00 -8.05
N HIS A 148 5.77 3.25 -7.31
CA HIS A 148 5.53 4.54 -6.69
C HIS A 148 6.58 4.88 -5.61
N ASN A 149 7.18 3.88 -4.98
CA ASN A 149 8.32 4.05 -4.08
C ASN A 149 9.49 4.75 -4.79
N LEU A 150 9.90 4.21 -5.95
CA LEU A 150 11.01 4.73 -6.74
C LEU A 150 10.76 6.16 -7.21
N TYR A 151 9.64 6.39 -7.92
CA TYR A 151 9.36 7.71 -8.51
C TYR A 151 9.24 8.80 -7.44
N THR A 152 8.62 8.50 -6.29
CA THR A 152 8.52 9.45 -5.19
C THR A 152 9.89 9.72 -4.53
N ALA A 153 10.74 8.70 -4.39
CA ALA A 153 12.10 8.87 -3.86
C ALA A 153 12.99 9.70 -4.81
N GLU A 154 12.86 9.53 -6.13
CA GLU A 154 13.54 10.36 -7.12
C GLU A 154 13.11 11.83 -7.02
N ALA A 155 11.80 12.08 -6.85
CA ALA A 155 11.27 13.43 -6.66
C ALA A 155 11.79 14.07 -5.36
N TYR A 156 11.81 13.33 -4.24
CA TYR A 156 12.36 13.79 -2.97
C TYR A 156 13.87 14.03 -3.03
N THR A 157 14.60 13.17 -3.73
CA THR A 157 16.04 13.35 -3.96
C THR A 157 16.31 14.64 -4.73
N ALA A 158 15.54 14.91 -5.79
CA ALA A 158 15.65 16.15 -6.56
C ALA A 158 15.28 17.40 -5.76
N LEU A 159 14.32 17.28 -4.84
CA LEU A 159 13.93 18.37 -3.93
C LEU A 159 14.98 18.64 -2.84
N GLY A 160 15.71 17.60 -2.44
CA GLY A 160 16.73 17.64 -1.38
C GLY A 160 16.16 17.41 0.02
N GLU A 161 17.02 16.97 0.93
CA GLU A 161 16.65 16.47 2.27
C GLU A 161 15.89 17.49 3.12
N ASN A 162 16.37 18.74 3.21
CA ASN A 162 15.73 19.77 4.04
C ASN A 162 14.32 20.11 3.55
N ALA A 163 14.16 20.31 2.24
CA ALA A 163 12.87 20.66 1.66
C ALA A 163 11.90 19.46 1.72
N THR A 164 12.40 18.24 1.52
CA THR A 164 11.61 17.01 1.72
C THR A 164 11.17 16.88 3.18
N THR A 165 12.08 17.05 4.15
CA THR A 165 11.76 16.96 5.59
C THR A 165 10.62 17.89 5.99
N ALA A 166 10.54 19.09 5.38
CA ALA A 166 9.47 20.05 5.65
C ALA A 166 8.07 19.57 5.17
N LEU A 167 7.99 18.55 4.31
CA LEU A 167 6.74 17.96 3.82
C LEU A 167 6.19 16.87 4.74
N PHE A 168 6.92 16.52 5.81
CA PHE A 168 6.63 15.38 6.68
C PHE A 168 6.28 15.83 8.11
N VAL A 169 5.24 15.24 8.68
CA VAL A 169 4.84 15.41 10.09
C VAL A 169 5.64 14.47 11.00
N ASP A 170 5.90 13.27 10.50
CA ASP A 170 6.83 12.29 11.06
C ASP A 170 7.52 11.56 9.90
N ARG A 171 8.24 10.47 10.14
CA ARG A 171 8.97 9.78 9.05
C ARG A 171 8.09 9.11 7.99
N THR A 172 6.76 9.13 8.12
CA THR A 172 5.82 8.39 7.26
C THR A 172 4.71 9.28 6.73
N HIS A 173 4.14 10.12 7.60
CA HIS A 173 2.97 10.92 7.25
C HIS A 173 3.39 12.26 6.65
N THR A 174 2.96 12.50 5.42
CA THR A 174 3.11 13.79 4.76
C THR A 174 2.03 14.78 5.17
N ASP A 175 2.36 16.06 5.07
CA ASP A 175 1.40 17.14 5.12
C ASP A 175 0.65 17.27 3.78
N SER A 176 -0.10 18.37 3.59
CA SER A 176 -0.86 18.57 2.36
C SER A 176 0.03 18.78 1.13
N ALA A 177 1.19 19.41 1.28
CA ALA A 177 2.12 19.65 0.18
C ALA A 177 2.88 18.37 -0.16
N GLY A 178 3.32 17.60 0.84
CA GLY A 178 3.94 16.29 0.62
C GLY A 178 2.99 15.30 -0.04
N ALA A 179 1.71 15.33 0.29
CA ALA A 179 0.70 14.52 -0.40
C ALA A 179 0.58 14.87 -1.89
N VAL A 180 0.83 16.12 -2.30
CA VAL A 180 0.83 16.53 -3.72
C VAL A 180 2.10 16.05 -4.43
N TYR A 181 3.25 16.02 -3.74
CA TYR A 181 4.49 15.50 -4.32
C TYR A 181 4.44 14.01 -4.59
N ALA A 182 3.75 13.24 -3.74
CA ALA A 182 3.57 11.80 -3.89
C ALA A 182 2.32 11.43 -4.72
N ALA A 183 1.74 12.35 -5.49
CA ALA A 183 0.50 12.13 -6.26
C ALA A 183 0.73 12.35 -7.75
#